data_AF-A0A0M3HGI4-F1
#
_entry.id   AF-A0A0M3HGI4-F1
#
_cell.length_a   1.000
_cell.length_b   1.000
_cell.length_c   1.000
_cell.angle_alpha   90.00
_cell.angle_beta   90.00
_cell.angle_gamma   90.00
#
_symmetry.space_group_name_H-M   'P 1'
#
loop_
_entity.id
_entity.type
_entity.pdbx_description
1 polymer ?
#
loop_
_entity_poly.entity_id
_entity_poly.type
_entity_poly.pdbx_seq_one_letter_code
_entity_poly.pdbx_strand_id
1 'polypeptide(L)'
;LLTGIADVNNNKPEFRECETYSHIAKIEEGDYKVNAPVILKVVATDEDSPPNGDIVYSLYYSQSESRKPFVINPETGELRPSPFVRFDREQRAYEEVTVKVSKISRSLEANII
;
A
#
# COMPACT_ATOMS: atom_id res chain seq x y z
N LEU A 1 -35.79 -12.35 -25.54
CA LEU A 1 -34.38 -12.73 -25.72
C LEU A 1 -33.60 -12.12 -24.56
N LEU A 2 -33.18 -12.94 -23.59
CA LEU A 2 -32.41 -12.50 -22.42
C LEU A 2 -30.93 -12.50 -22.80
N THR A 3 -30.35 -11.35 -23.09
CA THR A 3 -28.89 -11.18 -23.12
C THR A 3 -28.48 -10.53 -21.81
N GLY A 4 -28.18 -11.39 -20.84
CA GLY A 4 -27.53 -10.99 -19.60
C GLY A 4 -26.12 -10.52 -19.91
N ILE A 5 -25.90 -9.21 -19.80
CA ILE A 5 -24.57 -8.70 -19.48
C ILE A 5 -24.50 -8.78 -17.97
N ALA A 6 -24.07 -9.93 -17.46
CA ALA A 6 -23.74 -10.10 -16.06
C ALA A 6 -22.53 -9.23 -15.78
N ASP A 7 -22.67 -8.31 -14.82
CA ASP A 7 -21.63 -7.54 -14.12
C ASP A 7 -20.21 -8.10 -14.30
N VAL A 8 -19.49 -7.67 -15.34
CA VAL A 8 -18.11 -8.13 -15.60
C VAL A 8 -17.17 -7.15 -14.91
N ASN A 9 -16.65 -7.54 -13.75
CA ASN A 9 -15.46 -6.98 -13.10
C ASN A 9 -15.72 -5.84 -12.08
N ASN A 10 -16.29 -6.22 -10.92
CA ASN A 10 -16.45 -5.37 -9.75
C ASN A 10 -15.49 -5.75 -8.59
N ASN A 11 -14.55 -6.67 -8.81
CA ASN A 11 -13.62 -7.09 -7.76
C ASN A 11 -12.51 -6.04 -7.58
N LYS A 12 -12.49 -5.45 -6.39
CA LYS A 12 -11.42 -4.52 -5.97
C LYS A 12 -10.22 -5.36 -5.53
N PRO A 13 -8.98 -4.89 -5.70
CA PRO A 13 -7.83 -5.62 -5.18
C PRO A 13 -7.95 -5.80 -3.66
N GLU A 14 -7.71 -7.01 -3.18
CA GLU A 14 -7.81 -7.38 -1.76
C GLU A 14 -6.46 -7.81 -1.19
N PHE A 15 -6.17 -7.41 0.05
CA PHE A 15 -4.97 -7.83 0.77
C PHE A 15 -5.14 -9.24 1.33
N ARG A 16 -4.23 -10.15 1.01
CA ARG A 16 -4.33 -11.56 1.44
C ARG A 16 -4.10 -11.79 2.94
N GLU A 17 -3.27 -10.98 3.56
CA GLU A 17 -2.78 -11.17 4.93
C GLU A 17 -3.00 -9.92 5.80
N CYS A 18 -4.08 -9.18 5.54
CA CYS A 18 -4.36 -7.89 6.19
C CYS A 18 -4.33 -7.98 7.74
N GLU A 19 -4.85 -9.07 8.30
CA GLU A 19 -4.96 -9.28 9.74
C GLU A 19 -3.60 -9.52 10.43
N THR A 20 -2.58 -9.97 9.71
CA THR A 20 -1.27 -10.31 10.29
C THR A 20 -0.22 -9.21 10.10
N TYR A 21 -0.41 -8.30 9.14
CA TYR A 21 0.58 -7.28 8.80
C TYR A 21 1.01 -6.40 9.98
N SER A 22 0.08 -6.00 10.85
CA SER A 22 0.38 -5.18 12.04
C SER A 22 1.24 -5.94 13.07
N HIS A 23 1.13 -7.27 13.15
CA HIS A 23 1.85 -8.09 14.12
C HIS A 23 3.30 -8.38 13.69
N ILE A 24 3.53 -8.43 12.37
CA ILE A 24 4.84 -8.78 11.81
C ILE A 24 5.67 -7.57 11.39
N ALA A 25 5.05 -6.40 11.19
CA ALA A 25 5.76 -5.16 10.88
C ALA A 25 6.53 -4.65 12.10
N LYS A 26 7.86 -4.80 12.07
CA LYS A 26 8.75 -4.35 13.14
C LYS A 26 9.92 -3.55 12.57
N ILE A 27 10.29 -2.50 13.28
CA ILE A 27 11.45 -1.68 12.96
C ILE A 27 12.08 -1.19 14.26
N GLU A 28 13.40 -1.27 14.34
CA GLU A 28 14.18 -0.75 15.46
C GLU A 28 14.24 0.78 15.44
N GLU A 29 14.73 1.38 16.51
CA GLU A 29 15.07 2.80 16.51
C GLU A 29 16.29 3.09 15.62
N GLY A 30 16.37 4.32 15.11
CA GLY A 30 17.53 4.79 14.35
C GLY A 30 17.21 5.55 13.06
N ASP A 31 18.29 5.85 12.33
CA ASP A 31 18.29 6.53 11.05
C ASP A 31 18.57 5.54 9.91
N TYR A 32 17.69 5.50 8.91
CA TYR A 32 17.75 4.52 7.80
C TYR A 32 18.10 5.17 6.46
N LYS A 33 19.17 5.98 6.45
CA LYS A 33 19.60 6.74 5.25
C LYS A 33 20.23 5.87 4.17
N VAL A 34 20.85 4.75 4.56
CA VAL A 34 21.57 3.83 3.67
C VAL A 34 21.19 2.40 4.06
N ASN A 35 21.00 1.52 3.07
CA ASN A 35 20.66 0.10 3.28
C ASN A 35 19.43 -0.13 4.18
N ALA A 36 18.39 0.68 3.99
CA ALA A 36 17.11 0.56 4.70
C ALA A 36 16.52 -0.86 4.55
N PRO A 37 16.16 -1.54 5.66
CA PRO A 37 15.61 -2.89 5.60
C PRO A 37 14.19 -2.88 5.04
N VAL A 38 13.76 -4.02 4.50
CA VAL A 38 12.34 -4.27 4.23
C VAL A 38 11.67 -4.58 5.57
N ILE A 39 10.66 -3.78 5.93
CA ILE A 39 9.86 -3.98 7.14
C ILE A 39 8.84 -5.09 6.89
N LEU A 40 8.17 -4.99 5.74
CA LEU A 40 7.08 -5.87 5.34
C LEU A 40 6.94 -5.84 3.81
N LYS A 41 6.55 -6.96 3.21
CA LYS A 41 6.04 -7.00 1.84
C LYS A 41 4.55 -7.29 1.90
N VAL A 42 3.72 -6.34 1.49
CA VAL A 42 2.28 -6.57 1.35
C VAL A 42 1.97 -7.16 -0.01
N VAL A 43 0.97 -8.02 -0.06
CA VAL A 43 0.46 -8.61 -1.29
C VAL A 43 -1.03 -8.37 -1.37
N ALA A 44 -1.43 -7.73 -2.47
CA ALA A 44 -2.81 -7.66 -2.91
C ALA A 44 -3.01 -8.51 -4.15
N THR A 45 -4.21 -9.08 -4.29
CA THR A 45 -4.61 -9.80 -5.49
C THR A 45 -5.93 -9.27 -6.01
N ASP A 46 -6.03 -9.29 -7.33
CA ASP A 46 -7.22 -8.95 -8.08
C ASP A 46 -7.59 -10.20 -8.89
N GLU A 47 -8.73 -10.80 -8.58
CA GLU A 47 -9.14 -12.08 -9.19
C GLU A 47 -9.35 -11.97 -10.71
N ASP A 48 -9.58 -10.76 -11.21
CA ASP A 48 -9.82 -10.48 -12.62
C ASP A 48 -8.55 -10.13 -13.41
N SER A 49 -7.40 -10.04 -12.74
CA SER A 49 -6.10 -9.71 -13.36
C SER A 49 -5.10 -10.85 -13.15
N PRO A 50 -4.13 -11.06 -14.06
CA PRO A 50 -3.00 -11.93 -13.76
C PRO A 50 -2.29 -11.48 -12.46
N PRO A 51 -1.58 -12.36 -11.74
CA PRO A 51 -0.86 -11.98 -10.53
C PRO A 51 0.05 -10.77 -10.77
N ASN A 52 -0.17 -9.67 -10.03
CA ASN A 52 0.48 -8.34 -10.19
C ASN A 52 0.12 -7.54 -11.46
N GLY A 53 -0.85 -7.98 -12.27
CA GLY A 53 -1.41 -7.18 -13.34
C GLY A 53 -2.14 -5.97 -12.77
N ASP A 54 -1.72 -4.77 -13.15
CA ASP A 54 -2.33 -3.47 -12.84
C ASP A 54 -2.36 -3.02 -11.37
N ILE A 55 -1.80 -3.70 -10.37
CA ILE A 55 -1.86 -3.23 -8.97
C ILE A 55 -0.76 -2.21 -8.67
N VAL A 56 -1.15 -1.06 -8.08
CA VAL A 56 -0.24 -0.04 -7.54
C VAL A 56 -0.43 0.10 -6.05
N TYR A 57 0.65 -0.03 -5.29
CA TYR A 57 0.69 0.23 -3.85
C TYR A 57 1.00 1.69 -3.56
N SER A 58 0.30 2.26 -2.58
CA SER A 58 0.56 3.63 -2.10
C SER A 58 0.35 3.72 -0.59
N LEU A 59 0.91 4.77 0.02
CA LEU A 59 0.75 5.04 1.44
C LEU A 59 -0.19 6.22 1.65
N TYR A 60 -1.09 6.05 2.62
CA TYR A 60 -1.96 7.08 3.12
C TYR A 60 -1.67 7.33 4.60
N TYR A 61 -1.67 8.60 4.96
CA TYR A 61 -1.39 9.08 6.30
C TYR A 61 -2.54 9.97 6.78
N SER A 62 -2.71 10.07 8.10
CA SER A 62 -3.59 11.09 8.67
C SER A 62 -3.09 12.49 8.29
N GLN A 63 -3.99 13.47 8.22
CA GLN A 63 -3.60 14.84 7.86
C GLN A 63 -2.60 15.47 8.84
N SER A 64 -2.55 14.98 10.08
CA SER A 64 -1.60 15.43 11.11
C SER A 64 -0.21 14.79 11.00
N GLU A 65 -0.03 13.74 10.20
CA GLU A 65 1.26 13.06 10.05
C GLU A 65 2.07 13.62 8.87
N SER A 66 2.86 14.65 9.15
CA SER A 66 3.69 15.34 8.16
C SER A 66 5.04 14.66 7.90
N ARG A 67 5.53 13.79 8.81
CA ARG A 67 6.88 13.21 8.68
C ARG A 67 6.96 12.15 7.59
N LYS A 68 5.85 11.44 7.35
CA LYS A 68 5.78 10.31 6.39
C LYS A 68 6.89 9.29 6.66
N PRO A 69 6.81 8.54 7.78
CA PRO A 69 7.88 7.67 8.29
C PRO A 69 8.27 6.52 7.36
N PHE A 70 7.47 6.20 6.35
CA PHE A 70 7.69 5.04 5.48
C PHE A 70 7.65 5.40 4.01
N VAL A 71 8.21 4.51 3.21
CA VAL A 71 8.08 4.48 1.74
C VAL A 71 7.67 3.08 1.32
N ILE A 72 6.91 2.97 0.24
CA ILE A 72 6.52 1.67 -0.33
C ILE A 72 6.92 1.63 -1.79
N ASN A 73 7.39 0.47 -2.24
CA ASN A 73 7.56 0.23 -3.67
C ASN A 73 6.18 0.05 -4.31
N PRO A 74 5.79 0.88 -5.28
CA PRO A 74 4.45 0.86 -5.88
C PRO A 74 4.14 -0.40 -6.68
N GLU A 75 5.15 -1.14 -7.13
CA GLU A 75 4.98 -2.37 -7.94
C GLU A 75 5.11 -3.63 -7.07
N THR A 76 6.03 -3.63 -6.10
CA THR A 76 6.36 -4.84 -5.32
C THR A 76 5.67 -4.92 -3.96
N GLY A 77 5.11 -3.81 -3.45
CA GLY A 77 4.48 -3.75 -2.14
C GLY A 77 5.47 -3.80 -0.96
N GLU A 78 6.78 -3.65 -1.21
CA GLU A 78 7.79 -3.63 -0.16
C GLU A 78 7.79 -2.30 0.61
N LEU A 79 7.41 -2.34 1.87
CA LEU A 79 7.43 -1.24 2.82
C LEU A 79 8.81 -1.13 3.47
N ARG A 80 9.37 0.09 3.46
CA ARG A 80 10.68 0.43 4.02
C ARG A 80 10.60 1.72 4.85
N PRO A 81 11.53 1.96 5.78
CA PRO A 81 11.62 3.26 6.44
C PRO A 81 11.97 4.37 5.45
N SER A 82 11.44 5.56 5.70
CA SER A 82 11.82 6.77 4.99
C SER A 82 13.24 7.19 5.37
N PRO A 83 14.11 7.56 4.42
CA PRO A 83 15.47 8.03 4.72
C PRO A 83 15.48 9.42 5.39
N PHE A 84 14.32 10.09 5.47
CA PHE A 84 14.18 11.43 6.03
C PHE A 84 13.61 11.44 7.45
N VAL A 85 13.30 10.27 8.02
CA VAL A 85 12.70 10.14 9.35
C VAL A 85 13.59 9.29 10.24
N ARG A 86 13.86 9.81 11.44
CA ARG A 86 14.47 9.06 12.53
C ARG A 86 13.39 8.42 13.38
N PHE A 87 13.56 7.15 13.71
CA PHE A 87 12.69 6.43 14.64
C PHE A 87 13.28 6.51 16.04
N ASP A 88 12.48 6.99 16.99
CA ASP A 88 12.83 7.18 18.41
C ASP A 88 11.62 6.69 19.22
N ARG A 89 11.80 5.62 20.00
CA ARG A 89 10.69 4.92 20.67
C ARG A 89 10.26 5.61 21.96
N GLU A 90 11.13 6.40 22.57
CA GLU A 90 10.82 7.28 23.70
C GLU A 90 9.89 8.42 23.26
N GLN A 91 10.03 8.91 22.03
CA GLN A 91 9.15 9.93 21.46
C GLN A 91 7.87 9.34 20.85
N ARG A 92 7.99 8.25 20.09
CA ARG A 92 6.86 7.56 19.44
C ARG A 92 7.04 6.04 19.46
N ALA A 93 6.30 5.41 20.37
CA ALA A 93 6.30 3.95 20.52
C ALA A 93 5.81 3.21 19.25
N TYR A 94 4.90 3.81 18.48
CA TYR A 94 4.36 3.23 17.25
C TYR A 94 4.18 4.29 16.16
N GLU A 95 4.15 3.81 14.92
CA GLU A 95 3.92 4.61 13.74
C GLU A 95 2.72 4.03 12.99
N GLU A 96 1.84 4.90 12.52
CA GLU A 96 0.64 4.49 11.79
C GLU A 96 0.76 4.84 10.30
N VAL A 97 0.38 3.89 9.46
CA VAL A 97 0.28 4.08 8.01
C VAL A 97 -0.80 3.15 7.46
N THR A 98 -1.56 3.64 6.49
CA THR A 98 -2.49 2.81 5.73
C THR A 98 -1.91 2.53 4.37
N VAL A 99 -1.78 1.27 3.99
CA VAL A 99 -1.45 0.90 2.61
C VAL A 99 -2.73 0.85 1.79
N LYS A 100 -2.71 1.48 0.62
CA LYS A 100 -3.79 1.44 -0.35
C LYS A 100 -3.32 0.76 -1.63
N VAL A 101 -4.26 0.11 -2.30
CA VAL A 101 -4.07 -0.48 -3.62
C VAL A 101 -5.07 0.10 -4.61
N SER A 102 -4.58 0.36 -5.82
CA SER A 102 -5.39 0.87 -6.94
C SER A 102 -4.98 0.16 -8.22
N LYS A 103 -5.92 0.02 -9.16
CA LYS A 103 -5.63 -0.51 -10.50
C LYS A 103 -5.07 0.60 -11.41
N ILE A 104 -3.98 0.36 -12.15
CA ILE A 104 -3.42 1.28 -13.18
C ILE A 104 -4.46 1.55 -14.27
N SER A 105 -5.26 0.54 -14.62
CA SER A 105 -6.21 0.55 -15.74
C SER A 105 -7.47 1.40 -15.54
N ARG A 106 -7.61 2.16 -14.44
CA ARG A 106 -8.71 3.14 -14.25
C ARG A 106 -8.21 4.59 -14.25
N SER A 107 -7.93 5.10 -15.45
CA SER A 107 -8.11 6.53 -15.77
C SER A 107 -9.22 6.65 -16.82
N LEU A 108 -10.45 6.87 -16.35
CA LEU A 108 -11.58 7.23 -17.21
C LEU A 108 -11.76 8.74 -17.11
N GLU A 109 -11.27 9.49 -18.11
CA GLU A 109 -11.68 10.87 -18.35
C GLU A 109 -13.03 10.86 -19.08
N ALA A 110 -14.02 11.61 -18.58
CA ALA A 110 -15.23 11.92 -19.31
C ALA A 110 -15.37 13.44 -19.41
N ASN A 111 -15.33 13.95 -20.64
CA ASN A 111 -15.78 15.31 -20.95
C ASN A 111 -17.31 15.29 -21.08
N ILE A 112 -17.99 16.14 -20.32
CA ILE A 112 -19.43 16.38 -20.49
C ILE A 112 -19.57 17.72 -21.20
N ILE A 113 -20.23 17.70 -22.37
CA ILE A 113 -20.78 18.88 -23.06
C ILE A 113 -22.20 19.08 -22.56
#